data_AF-A0A2V9QZJ3-F1
#
_entry.id   AF-A0A2V9QZJ3-F1
#
_cell.length_a   1.000
_cell.length_b   1.000
_cell.length_c   1.000
_cell.angle_alpha   90.00
_cell.angle_beta   90.00
_cell.angle_gamma   90.00
#
_symmetry.space_group_name_H-M   'P 1'
#
loop_
_entity.id
_entity.type
_entity.pdbx_description
1 polymer ?
#
loop_
_entity_poly.entity_id
_entity_poly.type
_entity_poly.pdbx_seq_one_letter_code
_entity_poly.pdbx_strand_id
1 'polypeptide(L)'
;MNCVEVKQPDMKVRTVVFTIVILAATFCIPTAAFAQDAAALYKTKCAACHGADGKADTAVGKKIGVRDFAAPEVQKQSDDELAAIINDGKNKMPSYKKSLKPDQVKELVAMVRSFAKK
;
A
#
# COMPACT_ATOMS: atom_id res chain seq x y z
N MET A 1 -55.49 -4.73 -12.70
CA MET A 1 -54.05 -4.42 -12.80
C MET A 1 -53.91 -2.91 -12.85
N ASN A 2 -53.51 -2.30 -11.73
CA ASN A 2 -53.58 -0.86 -11.51
C ASN A 2 -52.31 -0.15 -12.01
N CYS A 3 -52.44 0.65 -13.06
CA CYS A 3 -51.49 1.73 -13.36
C CYS A 3 -51.68 2.82 -12.31
N VAL A 4 -50.77 2.90 -11.33
CA VAL A 4 -50.74 4.01 -10.38
C VAL A 4 -50.11 5.20 -11.08
N GLU A 5 -50.95 6.15 -11.44
CA GLU A 5 -50.60 7.49 -11.91
C GLU A 5 -49.77 8.22 -10.84
N VAL A 6 -48.49 8.45 -11.13
CA VAL A 6 -47.59 9.20 -10.26
C VAL A 6 -47.93 10.68 -10.35
N LYS A 7 -48.75 11.14 -9.40
CA LYS A 7 -49.02 12.55 -9.10
C LYS A 7 -47.69 13.28 -8.88
N GLN A 8 -47.34 14.19 -9.79
CA GLN A 8 -46.13 15.02 -9.71
C GLN A 8 -46.21 15.96 -8.49
N PRO A 9 -45.26 15.92 -7.52
CA PRO A 9 -45.23 16.87 -6.41
C PRO A 9 -44.46 18.16 -6.76
N ASP A 10 -44.96 19.28 -6.23
CA ASP A 10 -44.51 20.67 -6.44
C ASP A 10 -42.98 20.89 -6.43
N MET A 11 -42.51 21.68 -7.40
CA MET A 11 -41.10 22.00 -7.67
C MET A 11 -40.35 22.63 -6.48
N LYS A 12 -41.06 23.24 -5.50
CA LYS A 12 -40.47 23.82 -4.29
C LYS A 12 -40.01 22.77 -3.27
N VAL A 13 -40.70 21.63 -3.18
CA VAL A 13 -40.35 20.52 -2.27
C VAL A 13 -39.09 19.81 -2.75
N ARG A 14 -38.88 19.76 -4.07
CA ARG A 14 -37.72 19.14 -4.71
C ARG A 14 -36.41 19.86 -4.37
N THR A 15 -36.43 21.17 -4.16
CA THR A 15 -35.23 21.95 -3.81
C THR A 15 -34.79 21.76 -2.36
N VAL A 16 -35.73 21.58 -1.43
CA VAL A 16 -35.44 21.43 0.01
C VAL A 16 -34.98 20.01 0.35
N VAL A 17 -35.53 19.00 -0.33
CA VAL A 17 -35.11 17.60 -0.13
C VAL A 17 -33.71 17.35 -0.72
N PHE A 18 -33.35 18.02 -1.82
CA PHE A 18 -32.03 17.89 -2.44
C PHE A 18 -30.89 18.47 -1.59
N THR A 19 -31.12 19.54 -0.81
CA THR A 19 -30.08 20.14 0.04
C THR A 19 -29.82 19.34 1.31
N ILE A 20 -30.80 18.60 1.84
CA ILE A 20 -30.64 17.79 3.06
C ILE A 20 -29.92 16.46 2.76
N VAL A 21 -30.13 15.87 1.57
CA VAL A 21 -29.48 14.59 1.20
C VAL A 21 -27.99 14.76 0.89
N ILE A 22 -27.54 15.94 0.44
CA ILE A 22 -26.13 16.21 0.16
C ILE A 22 -25.29 16.30 1.45
N LEU A 23 -25.90 16.64 2.60
CA LEU A 23 -25.18 16.77 3.87
C LEU A 23 -24.94 15.43 4.60
N ALA A 24 -25.66 14.36 4.23
CA ALA A 24 -25.59 13.07 4.92
C ALA A 24 -24.71 12.00 4.20
N ALA A 25 -24.30 12.26 2.96
CA ALA A 25 -23.50 11.31 2.16
C ALA A 25 -21.97 11.49 2.30
N THR A 26 -21.50 12.42 3.14
CA THR A 26 -20.07 12.74 3.28
C THR A 26 -19.35 11.97 4.40
N PHE A 27 -20.02 11.05 5.10
CA PHE A 27 -19.45 10.28 6.21
C PHE A 27 -19.10 8.83 5.86
N CYS A 28 -18.55 8.60 4.67
CA CYS A 28 -17.90 7.32 4.37
C CYS A 28 -16.77 7.55 3.37
N ILE A 29 -15.76 8.34 3.78
CA ILE A 29 -14.46 8.30 3.12
C ILE A 29 -13.81 7.01 3.61
N PRO A 30 -13.64 5.97 2.77
CA PRO A 30 -12.78 4.87 3.14
C PRO A 30 -11.38 5.48 3.23
N THR A 31 -10.80 5.49 4.43
CA THR A 31 -9.44 5.96 4.67
C THR A 31 -8.44 4.98 4.05
N ALA A 32 -8.37 4.94 2.72
CA ALA A 32 -7.31 4.28 1.96
C ALA A 32 -6.10 5.21 1.78
N ALA A 33 -5.93 6.20 2.67
CA ALA A 33 -4.91 7.24 2.56
C ALA A 33 -3.48 6.77 2.88
N PHE A 34 -3.28 5.52 3.31
CA PHE A 34 -1.95 4.99 3.70
C PHE A 34 -1.25 4.14 2.62
N ALA A 35 -1.97 3.72 1.57
CA ALA A 35 -1.36 2.99 0.45
C ALA A 35 -0.44 3.87 -0.43
N GLN A 36 -0.47 5.19 -0.24
CA GLN A 36 0.06 6.14 -1.21
C GLN A 36 1.58 6.34 -1.19
N ASP A 37 2.37 5.67 -0.34
CA ASP A 37 3.84 5.87 -0.37
C ASP A 37 4.71 4.63 -0.17
N ALA A 38 4.18 3.43 0.10
CA ALA A 38 5.04 2.25 0.23
C ALA A 38 5.79 1.93 -1.08
N ALA A 39 5.09 2.02 -2.21
CA ALA A 39 5.66 1.84 -3.55
C ALA A 39 6.68 2.92 -3.92
N ALA A 40 6.40 4.18 -3.57
CA ALA A 40 7.30 5.29 -3.85
C ALA A 40 8.53 5.25 -2.94
N LEU A 41 8.38 4.94 -1.65
CA LEU A 41 9.48 4.68 -0.73
C LEU A 41 10.34 3.50 -1.19
N TYR A 42 9.72 2.39 -1.58
CA TYR A 42 10.44 1.24 -2.12
C TYR A 42 11.23 1.63 -3.38
N LYS A 43 10.60 2.34 -4.32
CA LYS A 43 11.23 2.79 -5.56
C LYS A 43 12.42 3.73 -5.31
N THR A 44 12.32 4.60 -4.31
CA THR A 44 13.35 5.60 -4.01
C THR A 44 14.47 5.07 -3.11
N LYS A 45 14.21 4.10 -2.23
CA LYS A 45 15.16 3.64 -1.20
C LYS A 45 15.63 2.19 -1.38
N CYS A 46 14.84 1.34 -2.01
CA CYS A 46 15.05 -0.11 -2.02
C CYS A 46 15.32 -0.66 -3.43
N ALA A 47 14.61 -0.15 -4.45
CA ALA A 47 14.62 -0.68 -5.81
C ALA A 47 15.99 -0.58 -6.52
N ALA A 48 16.87 0.32 -6.07
CA ALA A 48 18.23 0.42 -6.61
C ALA A 48 19.03 -0.89 -6.44
N CYS A 49 18.82 -1.58 -5.31
CA CYS A 49 19.50 -2.83 -4.99
C CYS A 49 18.60 -4.05 -5.19
N HIS A 50 17.30 -3.93 -4.85
CA HIS A 50 16.35 -5.04 -4.88
C HIS A 50 15.56 -5.16 -6.20
N GLY A 51 15.70 -4.19 -7.12
CA GLY A 51 14.91 -4.14 -8.34
C GLY A 51 13.47 -3.67 -8.08
N ALA A 52 12.80 -3.14 -9.10
CA ALA A 52 11.40 -2.73 -8.99
C ALA A 52 10.45 -3.93 -8.80
N ASP A 53 10.90 -5.12 -9.21
CA ASP A 53 10.22 -6.40 -9.15
C ASP A 53 10.65 -7.28 -7.97
N GLY A 54 11.60 -6.82 -7.14
CA GLY A 54 12.04 -7.56 -5.95
C GLY A 54 13.01 -8.72 -6.24
N LYS A 55 13.38 -8.93 -7.51
CA LYS A 55 14.26 -10.04 -7.93
C LYS A 55 15.74 -9.79 -7.70
N ALA A 56 16.09 -8.56 -7.31
CA ALA A 56 17.48 -8.12 -7.20
C ALA A 56 18.30 -8.27 -8.49
N ASP A 57 17.64 -8.29 -9.65
CA ASP A 57 18.25 -8.36 -10.98
C ASP A 57 18.85 -7.00 -11.42
N THR A 58 19.46 -6.28 -10.48
CA THR A 58 20.15 -5.01 -10.75
C THR A 58 21.66 -5.19 -10.72
N ALA A 59 22.40 -4.31 -11.41
CA ALA A 59 23.86 -4.35 -11.40
C ALA A 59 24.45 -4.26 -9.97
N VAL A 60 23.77 -3.55 -9.07
CA VAL A 60 24.16 -3.45 -7.65
C VAL A 60 23.75 -4.73 -6.90
N GLY A 61 22.50 -5.19 -7.09
CA GLY A 61 21.96 -6.39 -6.45
C GLY A 61 22.82 -7.62 -6.72
N LYS A 62 23.23 -7.83 -7.98
CA LYS A 62 24.14 -8.91 -8.39
C LYS A 62 25.53 -8.79 -7.78
N LYS A 63 26.09 -7.57 -7.70
CA LYS A 63 27.44 -7.34 -7.15
C LYS A 63 27.53 -7.62 -5.66
N ILE A 64 26.49 -7.32 -4.90
CA ILE A 64 26.48 -7.52 -3.43
C ILE A 64 25.73 -8.79 -3.00
N GLY A 65 25.22 -9.58 -3.95
CA GLY A 65 24.52 -10.83 -3.68
C GLY A 65 23.18 -10.64 -2.97
N VAL A 66 22.41 -9.61 -3.35
CA VAL A 66 21.04 -9.45 -2.84
C VAL A 66 20.20 -10.62 -3.33
N ARG A 67 19.37 -11.15 -2.43
CA ARG A 67 18.53 -12.31 -2.69
C ARG A 67 17.18 -11.87 -3.28
N ASP A 68 16.63 -12.70 -4.16
CA ASP A 68 15.28 -12.55 -4.69
C ASP A 68 14.25 -12.68 -3.56
N PHE A 69 13.31 -11.75 -3.48
CA PHE A 69 12.21 -11.80 -2.51
C PHE A 69 11.24 -12.95 -2.77
N ALA A 70 11.11 -13.44 -4.01
CA ALA A 70 10.32 -14.63 -4.33
C ALA A 70 11.00 -15.94 -3.89
N ALA A 71 12.28 -15.90 -3.51
CA ALA A 71 13.00 -17.10 -3.08
C ALA A 71 12.38 -17.69 -1.79
N PRO A 72 12.28 -19.02 -1.68
CA PRO A 72 11.65 -19.68 -0.54
C PRO A 72 12.35 -19.37 0.78
N GLU A 73 13.65 -19.09 0.77
CA GLU A 73 14.41 -18.72 1.97
C GLU A 73 14.04 -17.33 2.49
N VAL A 74 13.58 -16.41 1.64
CA VAL A 74 13.05 -15.12 2.07
C VAL A 74 11.61 -15.29 2.55
N GLN A 75 10.80 -16.08 1.83
CA GLN A 75 9.41 -16.29 2.19
C GLN A 75 9.21 -17.11 3.48
N LYS A 76 10.19 -17.92 3.86
CA LYS A 76 10.19 -18.63 5.15
C LYS A 76 10.44 -17.71 6.36
N GLN A 77 11.02 -16.52 6.16
CA GLN A 77 11.23 -15.58 7.24
C GLN A 77 9.88 -15.05 7.73
N SER A 78 9.76 -14.67 8.99
CA SER A 78 8.58 -14.00 9.54
C SER A 78 8.55 -12.51 9.15
N ASP A 79 7.37 -11.88 9.24
CA ASP A 79 7.22 -10.46 8.96
C ASP A 79 8.04 -9.60 9.95
N ASP A 80 8.16 -10.05 11.20
CA ASP A 80 8.99 -9.40 12.22
C ASP A 80 10.48 -9.48 11.89
N GLU A 81 10.96 -10.61 11.39
CA GLU A 81 12.34 -10.74 10.90
C GLU A 81 12.61 -9.82 9.71
N LEU A 82 11.67 -9.72 8.77
CA LEU A 82 11.79 -8.80 7.64
C LEU A 82 11.80 -7.34 8.11
N ALA A 83 10.94 -6.97 9.06
CA ALA A 83 10.92 -5.65 9.67
C ALA A 83 12.22 -5.34 10.42
N ALA A 84 12.78 -6.32 11.15
CA ALA A 84 14.06 -6.18 11.83
C ALA A 84 15.20 -5.97 10.83
N ILE A 85 15.23 -6.72 9.73
CA ILE A 85 16.24 -6.53 8.66
C ILE A 85 16.14 -5.14 8.03
N ILE A 86 14.94 -4.62 7.80
CA ILE A 86 14.76 -3.25 7.28
C ILE A 86 15.25 -2.22 8.29
N ASN A 87 14.95 -2.40 9.57
CA ASN A 87 15.35 -1.47 10.62
C ASN A 87 16.86 -1.51 10.88
N ASP A 88 17.42 -2.68 11.14
CA ASP A 88 18.79 -2.85 11.62
C ASP A 88 19.80 -3.05 10.48
N GLY A 89 19.33 -3.37 9.28
CA GLY A 89 20.16 -3.73 8.14
C GLY A 89 20.66 -5.18 8.22
N LYS A 90 21.18 -5.70 7.12
CA LYS A 90 21.76 -7.06 7.05
C LYS A 90 22.87 -7.12 6.00
N ASN A 91 24.03 -7.63 6.40
CA ASN A 91 25.23 -7.72 5.55
C ASN A 91 25.64 -6.38 4.94
N LYS A 92 25.28 -6.14 3.67
CA LYS A 92 25.57 -4.92 2.91
C LYS A 92 24.38 -3.96 2.85
N MET A 93 23.24 -4.33 3.41
CA MET A 93 22.05 -3.48 3.51
C MET A 93 22.19 -2.54 4.73
N PRO A 94 22.07 -1.21 4.55
CA PRO A 94 22.14 -0.25 5.65
C PRO A 94 20.89 -0.33 6.56
N SER A 95 21.04 0.19 7.78
CA SER A 95 19.94 0.36 8.73
C SER A 95 19.03 1.52 8.31
N TYR A 96 17.71 1.31 8.31
CA TYR A 96 16.71 2.36 8.02
C TYR A 96 15.90 2.78 9.26
N LYS A 97 16.25 2.31 10.46
CA LYS A 97 15.55 2.63 11.71
C LYS A 97 15.38 4.12 11.99
N LYS A 98 16.31 4.95 11.54
CA LYS A 98 16.25 6.43 11.69
C LYS A 98 15.55 7.13 10.53
N SER A 99 15.33 6.43 9.41
CA SER A 99 14.82 7.00 8.16
C SER A 99 13.37 6.60 7.88
N LEU A 100 12.88 5.52 8.48
CA LEU A 100 11.53 5.00 8.27
C LEU A 100 10.76 4.97 9.60
N LYS A 101 9.47 5.29 9.52
CA LYS A 101 8.52 5.13 10.63
C LYS A 101 8.10 3.66 10.75
N PRO A 102 7.71 3.18 11.94
CA PRO A 102 7.25 1.80 12.15
C PRO A 102 6.15 1.38 11.17
N ASP A 103 5.20 2.27 10.87
CA ASP A 103 4.10 1.99 9.93
C ASP A 103 4.61 1.82 8.49
N GLN A 104 5.60 2.62 8.07
CA GLN A 104 6.22 2.50 6.75
C GLN A 104 6.99 1.18 6.62
N VAL A 105 7.63 0.72 7.70
CA VAL A 105 8.32 -0.58 7.70
C VAL A 105 7.31 -1.72 7.50
N LYS A 106 6.17 -1.70 8.21
CA LYS A 106 5.11 -2.70 8.02
C LYS A 106 4.58 -2.73 6.59
N GLU A 107 4.31 -1.57 6.01
CA GLU A 107 3.86 -1.46 4.62
C GLU A 107 4.92 -1.98 3.62
N LEU A 108 6.21 -1.70 3.87
CA LEU A 108 7.30 -2.25 3.06
C LEU A 108 7.42 -3.77 3.19
N VAL A 109 7.21 -4.33 4.38
CA VAL A 109 7.17 -5.80 4.56
C VAL A 109 5.99 -6.39 3.78
N ALA A 110 4.81 -5.79 3.84
CA ALA A 110 3.65 -6.22 3.05
C ALA A 110 3.96 -6.17 1.53
N MET A 111 4.67 -5.13 1.08
CA MET A 111 5.16 -5.04 -0.30
C MET A 111 6.15 -6.16 -0.64
N VAL A 112 7.12 -6.47 0.23
CA VAL A 112 8.06 -7.60 0.05
C VAL A 112 7.30 -8.92 -0.10
N ARG A 113 6.25 -9.14 0.69
CA ARG A 113 5.37 -10.32 0.59
C ARG A 113 4.59 -10.39 -0.71
N SER A 114 4.22 -9.23 -1.26
CA SER A 114 3.48 -9.18 -2.53
C SER A 114 4.30 -9.72 -3.71
N PHE A 115 5.64 -9.63 -3.67
CA PHE A 115 6.51 -10.13 -4.72
C PHE A 115 6.57 -11.66 -4.80
N ALA A 116 6.30 -12.38 -3.71
CA ALA A 116 6.29 -13.85 -3.76
C ALA A 116 5.01 -14.46 -4.32
N LYS A 117 3.94 -13.67 -4.45
CA LYS A 117 2.70 -14.10 -5.08
C LYS A 117 2.70 -13.90 -6.60
N LYS A 118 3.84 -13.49 -7.18
CA LYS A 118 3.93 -12.99 -8.55
C LYS A 118 4.81 -13.85 -9.44
#